data_AF-A0A821ZWR9-F1
#
_entry.id   AF-A0A821ZWR9-F1
#
_cell.length_a   1.000
_cell.length_b   1.000
_cell.length_c   1.000
_cell.angle_alpha   90.00
_cell.angle_beta   90.00
_cell.angle_gamma   90.00
#
_symmetry.space_group_name_H-M   'P 1'
#
loop_
_entity.id
_entity.type
_entity.pdbx_description
1 polymer ?
#
loop_
_entity_poly.entity_id
_entity_poly.type
_entity_poly.pdbx_seq_one_letter_code
_entity_poly.pdbx_strand_id
1 'polypeptide(L)' 'MTSSTNTKNLPKILIVIGTRPETIKCAPLITELKSDHYRSRFQVIVLSTGQHRQILQQTLIAF' A
#
# COMPACT_ATOMS: atom_id res chain seq x y z
N MET A 1 28.27 21.28 -8.71
CA MET A 1 26.95 20.91 -9.23
C MET A 1 26.67 19.46 -8.85
N THR A 2 26.11 19.21 -7.67
CA THR A 2 25.64 17.87 -7.28
C THR A 2 24.24 18.03 -6.71
N SER A 3 23.30 17.43 -7.45
CA SER A 3 21.87 17.36 -7.22
C SER A 3 21.50 17.20 -5.74
N SER A 4 20.80 18.20 -5.20
CA SER A 4 20.07 18.09 -3.94
C SER A 4 19.00 17.00 -4.13
N THR A 5 19.22 15.81 -3.57
CA THR A 5 18.18 14.78 -3.46
C THR A 5 17.09 15.31 -2.54
N ASN A 6 16.08 15.93 -3.12
CA ASN A 6 14.88 16.39 -2.43
C ASN A 6 14.11 15.14 -1.95
N THR A 7 14.44 14.65 -0.76
CA THR A 7 13.66 13.62 -0.08
C THR A 7 12.34 14.25 0.31
N LYS A 8 11.35 14.22 -0.59
CA LYS A 8 9.97 14.56 -0.25
C LYS A 8 9.54 13.71 0.95
N ASN A 9 9.40 14.33 2.11
CA ASN A 9 8.95 13.68 3.33
C ASN A 9 7.43 13.50 3.27
N LEU A 10 6.99 12.50 2.51
CA LEU A 10 5.57 12.18 2.37
C LEU A 10 5.05 11.53 3.66
N PRO A 11 3.84 11.90 4.13
CA PRO A 11 3.17 11.17 5.20
C PRO A 11 3.06 9.68 4.86
N LYS A 12 3.41 8.84 5.84
CA LYS A 12 3.38 7.39 5.70
C LYS A 12 2.06 6.84 6.20
N ILE A 13 1.40 6.03 5.38
CA ILE A 13 0.18 5.31 5.74
C ILE A 13 0.54 3.82 5.83
N LEU A 14 0.45 3.24 7.03
CA LEU A 14 0.63 1.82 7.26
C LEU A 14 -0.74 1.13 7.35
N ILE A 15 -1.02 0.22 6.43
CA ILE A 15 -2.24 -0.58 6.42
C ILE A 15 -1.88 -1.99 6.87
N VAL A 16 -2.40 -2.40 8.02
CA VAL A 16 -2.14 -3.73 8.60
C VAL A 16 -3.32 -4.65 8.31
N ILE A 17 -3.06 -5.79 7.68
CA ILE A 17 -4.08 -6.80 7.32
C ILE A 17 -3.67 -8.21 7.78
N GLY A 18 -4.54 -8.89 8.50
CA GLY A 18 -4.31 -10.24 9.03
C GLY A 18 -5.14 -11.34 8.37
N THR A 19 -6.26 -11.01 7.73
CA THR A 19 -7.20 -12.01 7.21
C THR A 19 -7.68 -11.75 5.77
N ARG A 20 -8.25 -12.78 5.14
CA ARG A 20 -8.84 -12.68 3.79
C ARG A 20 -10.03 -11.70 3.73
N PRO A 21 -11.00 -11.71 4.67
CA PRO A 21 -12.07 -10.71 4.66
C PRO A 21 -11.58 -9.27 4.83
N GLU A 22 -10.54 -9.03 5.63
CA GLU A 22 -9.92 -7.71 5.75
C GLU A 22 -9.29 -7.27 4.43
N THR A 23 -8.57 -8.17 3.76
CA THR A 23 -7.95 -7.88 2.46
C THR A 23 -9.00 -7.50 1.42
N ILE A 24 -10.13 -8.24 1.34
CA ILE A 24 -11.23 -7.94 0.42
C ILE A 24 -11.83 -6.56 0.70
N LYS A 25 -12.05 -6.21 1.97
CA LYS A 25 -12.62 -4.91 2.36
C LYS A 25 -11.66 -3.75 2.09
N CYS A 26 -10.37 -3.97 2.30
CA CYS A 26 -9.35 -2.93 2.16
C CYS A 26 -8.81 -2.79 0.74
N ALA A 27 -9.03 -3.76 -0.16
CA ALA A 27 -8.50 -3.73 -1.52
C ALA A 27 -8.86 -2.44 -2.29
N PRO A 28 -10.13 -1.97 -2.32
CA PRO A 28 -10.47 -0.73 -3.03
C PRO A 28 -9.73 0.50 -2.48
N LEU A 29 -9.60 0.59 -1.15
CA LEU A 29 -8.88 1.67 -0.48
C LEU A 29 -7.38 1.64 -0.81
N ILE A 30 -6.77 0.45 -0.77
CA ILE A 30 -5.35 0.27 -1.09
C ILE A 30 -5.08 0.65 -2.55
N THR A 31 -5.96 0.24 -3.47
CA THR A 31 -5.87 0.58 -4.90
C THR A 31 -5.95 2.09 -5.11
N GLU A 32 -6.93 2.75 -4.49
CA GLU A 32 -7.08 4.21 -4.62
C GLU A 32 -5.89 4.96 -4.03
N LEU A 33 -5.42 4.59 -2.84
CA LEU A 33 -4.25 5.24 -2.21
C LEU A 33 -2.95 5.06 -3.01
N LYS A 34 -2.88 4.00 -3.83
CA LYS A 34 -1.76 3.74 -4.74
C LYS A 34 -1.95 4.35 -6.13
N SER A 35 -3.11 4.92 -6.45
CA SER A 35 -3.38 5.59 -7.73
C SER A 35 -2.46 6.80 -7.92
N ASP A 36 -2.22 7.20 -9.17
CA ASP A 36 -1.33 8.33 -9.48
C ASP A 36 -1.76 9.64 -8.80
N HIS A 37 -3.06 9.79 -8.53
CA HIS A 37 -3.63 10.94 -7.84
C HIS A 37 -3.16 11.04 -6.38
N TYR A 38 -2.95 9.92 -5.69
CA TYR A 38 -2.56 9.87 -4.28
C TYR A 38 -1.11 9.47 -4.05
N ARG A 39 -0.46 8.85 -5.02
CA ARG A 39 0.95 8.43 -4.97
C ARG A 39 1.94 9.58 -4.76
N SER A 40 1.59 10.78 -5.22
CA SER A 40 2.40 12.00 -4.99
C SER A 40 2.21 12.62 -3.61
N ARG A 41 1.18 12.18 -2.86
CA ARG A 41 0.77 12.73 -1.57
C ARG A 41 1.12 11.83 -0.40
N PHE A 42 1.10 10.51 -0.58
CA PHE A 42 1.29 9.55 0.50
C PHE A 42 2.30 8.47 0.13
N GLN A 43 3.05 8.02 1.14
CA GLN A 43 3.80 6.78 1.07
C GLN A 43 2.97 5.66 1.72
N VAL A 44 2.39 4.80 0.90
CA VAL A 44 1.49 3.71 1.36
C VAL A 44 2.29 2.43 1.54
N ILE A 45 2.21 1.84 2.74
CA ILE A 45 2.84 0.58 3.10
C ILE A 45 1.73 -0.38 3.54
N VAL A 46 1.69 -1.57 2.93
CA VAL A 46 0.75 -2.62 3.34
C VAL A 46 1.54 -3.71 4.05
N LEU A 47 1.27 -3.89 5.34
CA LEU A 47 1.86 -4.93 6.17
C LEU A 47 0.82 -6.03 6.37
N SER A 48 1.15 -7.26 6.00
CA SER A 48 0.33 -8.40 6.40
C SER A 48 0.93 -9.10 7.61
N THR A 49 0.10 -9.39 8.61
CA THR A 49 0.51 -10.22 9.76
C THR A 49 0.48 -11.71 9.44
N GLY A 50 -0.05 -12.09 8.27
CA GLY A 50 0.11 -13.36 7.58
C GLY A 50 0.15 -14.65 8.42
N GLN A 51 -0.98 -15.36 8.52
CA GLN A 51 -0.97 -16.84 8.48
C GLN A 51 -0.84 -17.38 7.03
N HIS A 52 -0.82 -16.50 6.01
CA HIS A 52 -0.58 -16.88 4.61
C HIS A 52 0.23 -15.81 3.85
N ARG A 53 1.49 -16.11 3.53
CA ARG A 53 2.40 -15.24 2.75
C ARG A 53 1.98 -15.00 1.30
N GLN A 54 0.96 -15.72 0.78
CA GLN A 54 0.52 -15.67 -0.62
C GLN A 54 -0.78 -14.89 -0.88
N ILE A 55 -1.56 -14.55 0.15
CA ILE A 55 -2.86 -13.85 -0.01
C ILE A 55 -2.69 -12.45 -0.63
N LEU A 56 -1.60 -11.75 -0.29
CA LEU A 56 -1.35 -10.41 -0.81
C LEU A 56 -1.10 -10.40 -2.33
N GLN A 57 -0.43 -11.39 -2.90
CA GLN A 57 -0.20 -11.42 -4.35
C GLN A 57 -1.48 -11.77 -5.11
N GLN A 58 -2.23 -12.79 -4.71
CA GLN A 58 -3.41 -13.19 -5.46
C GLN A 58 -4.57 -12.17 -5.35
N THR A 59 -4.73 -11.50 -4.22
CA THR A 59 -5.85 -10.54 -4.05
C THR A 59 -5.55 -9.16 -4.64
N LEU A 60 -4.28 -8.75 -4.76
CA LEU A 60 -3.89 -7.51 -5.47
C LEU A 60 -3.65 -7.71 -6.98
N ILE A 61 -3.58 -8.94 -7.47
CA ILE A 61 -3.51 -9.23 -8.92
C ILE A 61 -4.92 -9.41 -9.50
N ALA A 62 -5.89 -9.86 -8.70
CA ALA A 62 -7.27 -10.08 -9.13
C ALA A 62 -8.12 -8.80 -9.23
N PHE A 63 -7.61 -7.67 -8.74
CA PHE A 63 -8.26 -6.35 -8.74
C PHE A 63 -7.21 -5.28 -9.04
#